data_AF-A0A3A8JGG2-F1
#
_entry.id   AF-A0A3A8JGG2-F1
#
_cell.length_a   1.000
_cell.length_b   1.000
_cell.length_c   1.000
_cell.angle_alpha   90.00
_cell.angle_beta   90.00
_cell.angle_gamma   90.00
#
_symmetry.space_group_name_H-M   'P 1'
#
loop_
_entity.id
_entity.type
_entity.pdbx_description
1 polymer ?
#
loop_
_entity_poly.entity_id
_entity_poly.type
_entity_poly.pdbx_seq_one_letter_code
_entity_poly.pdbx_strand_id
1 'polypeptide(L)'
;MGVSLLLFTAAPEAKVPVTPKQQAAVDAALMQVKTGDEKTRKRAYAALWKLGVRVPLPEFVPFARNNAAPPEPATRPVPLQGPGALACSTPLWAKQELLHDESNDGSSTEARGVKFARSEQALAESEDFLESVVDAPAAPSSGPFIVTFLRLERMGMRCTAGEGAPVTTGMGLGLTSHPAGRALLRRCCKGDAKCLTQSTREESCFSDVLSAASGAREKYESQAPKLYEERLMDCLPAGDRVKSRLQDEATDTPRSRRAHACALKIGRESLARGTARWDLEAAIWIQASSAACAAGNVRTSCTPIVVDPCRGRVGYHCSDESIRELQVPHDGVQGG
;
A
#
# COMPACT_ATOMS: atom_id res chain seq x y z
N MET A 1 0.86 -32.39 -46.91
CA MET A 1 1.57 -31.35 -46.14
C MET A 1 0.71 -30.10 -46.15
N GLY A 2 0.00 -29.84 -45.05
CA GLY A 2 -0.81 -28.65 -44.85
C GLY A 2 -0.59 -28.19 -43.42
N VAL A 3 -0.06 -26.98 -43.25
CA VAL A 3 0.28 -26.40 -41.96
C VAL A 3 -1.02 -25.98 -41.27
N SER A 4 -1.35 -26.63 -40.17
CA SER A 4 -2.46 -26.24 -39.29
C SER A 4 -2.11 -24.92 -38.59
N LEU A 5 -2.87 -23.87 -38.92
CA LEU A 5 -2.94 -22.62 -38.18
C LEU A 5 -3.61 -22.91 -36.82
N LEU A 6 -2.85 -22.89 -35.73
CA LEU A 6 -3.40 -22.90 -34.38
C LEU A 6 -3.83 -21.47 -34.02
N LEU A 7 -5.12 -21.18 -34.24
CA LEU A 7 -5.85 -20.08 -33.63
C LEU A 7 -5.93 -20.35 -32.12
N PHE A 8 -5.20 -19.59 -31.30
CA PHE A 8 -5.39 -19.59 -29.86
C PHE A 8 -6.66 -18.80 -29.52
N THR A 9 -7.63 -19.54 -28.99
CA THR A 9 -8.94 -19.10 -28.53
C THR A 9 -8.82 -18.26 -27.26
N ALA A 10 -9.41 -17.07 -27.29
CA ALA A 10 -9.72 -16.26 -26.11
C ALA A 10 -10.76 -16.95 -25.22
N ALA A 11 -10.63 -16.80 -23.90
CA ALA A 11 -11.66 -17.11 -22.91
C ALA A 11 -11.47 -16.26 -21.64
N PRO A 12 -12.53 -15.94 -20.88
CA PRO A 12 -13.78 -15.33 -21.28
C PRO A 12 -13.81 -13.86 -20.80
N GLU A 13 -13.93 -12.92 -21.73
CA GLU A 13 -14.18 -11.51 -21.40
C GLU A 13 -15.59 -11.37 -20.79
N ALA A 14 -15.65 -10.90 -19.54
CA ALA A 14 -16.90 -10.39 -18.97
C ALA A 14 -17.27 -9.06 -19.67
N LYS A 15 -18.17 -9.21 -20.64
CA LYS A 15 -18.88 -8.22 -21.45
C LYS A 15 -19.28 -6.91 -20.74
N VAL A 16 -18.92 -5.79 -21.37
CA VAL A 16 -19.89 -4.75 -21.75
C VAL A 16 -19.65 -4.47 -23.24
N PRO A 17 -20.67 -4.49 -24.12
CA PRO A 17 -20.47 -4.01 -25.47
C PRO A 17 -20.07 -2.53 -25.38
N VAL A 18 -18.82 -2.23 -25.74
CA VAL A 18 -18.35 -0.85 -25.86
C VAL A 18 -19.25 -0.17 -26.87
N THR A 19 -20.10 0.74 -26.40
CA THR A 19 -20.96 1.50 -27.31
C THR A 19 -20.06 2.24 -28.31
N PRO A 20 -20.48 2.50 -29.56
CA PRO A 20 -19.69 3.28 -30.51
C PRO A 20 -19.22 4.62 -29.92
N LYS A 21 -20.03 5.21 -29.03
CA LYS A 21 -19.70 6.42 -28.27
C LYS A 21 -18.55 6.21 -27.26
N GLN A 22 -18.53 5.08 -26.55
CA GLN A 22 -17.42 4.74 -25.65
C GLN A 22 -16.15 4.45 -26.43
N GLN A 23 -16.23 3.75 -27.56
CA GLN A 23 -15.05 3.48 -28.40
C GLN A 23 -14.47 4.78 -28.96
N ALA A 24 -15.30 5.68 -29.48
CA ALA A 24 -14.84 7.00 -29.93
C ALA A 24 -14.19 7.82 -28.80
N ALA A 25 -14.69 7.69 -27.57
CA ALA A 25 -14.07 8.33 -26.40
C ALA A 25 -12.72 7.71 -26.04
N VAL A 26 -12.58 6.38 -26.13
CA VAL A 26 -11.30 5.68 -25.99
C VAL A 26 -10.33 6.17 -27.07
N ASP A 27 -10.73 6.16 -28.34
CA ASP A 27 -9.87 6.55 -29.47
C ASP A 27 -9.42 8.01 -29.35
N ALA A 28 -10.32 8.92 -28.97
CA ALA A 28 -9.98 10.32 -28.73
C ALA A 28 -8.96 10.48 -27.59
N ALA A 29 -9.12 9.72 -26.49
CA ALA A 29 -8.16 9.73 -25.39
C ALA A 29 -6.81 9.12 -25.82
N LEU A 30 -6.80 8.03 -26.59
CA LEU A 30 -5.56 7.44 -27.13
C LEU A 30 -4.80 8.43 -28.04
N MET A 31 -5.51 9.21 -28.86
CA MET A 31 -4.90 10.29 -29.65
C MET A 31 -4.27 11.36 -28.75
N GLN A 32 -4.95 11.75 -27.67
CA GLN A 32 -4.40 12.69 -26.68
C GLN A 32 -3.17 12.13 -25.95
N VAL A 33 -3.13 10.82 -25.67
CA VAL A 33 -1.91 10.17 -25.14
C VAL A 33 -0.76 10.28 -26.15
N LYS A 34 -1.03 10.07 -27.44
CA LYS A 34 -0.01 10.09 -28.50
C LYS A 34 0.63 11.47 -28.69
N THR A 35 -0.21 12.51 -28.81
CA THR A 35 0.23 13.83 -29.29
C THR A 35 0.15 14.94 -28.24
N GLY A 36 -0.53 14.71 -27.12
CA GLY A 36 -0.75 15.72 -26.09
C GLY A 36 0.50 16.05 -25.27
N ASP A 37 0.51 17.25 -24.69
CA ASP A 37 1.45 17.63 -23.63
C ASP A 37 1.19 16.83 -22.34
N GLU A 38 2.08 16.94 -21.34
CA GLU A 38 1.99 16.14 -20.11
C GLU A 38 0.62 16.27 -19.41
N LYS A 39 0.08 17.49 -19.34
CA LYS A 39 -1.21 17.77 -18.71
C LYS A 39 -2.36 17.10 -19.47
N THR A 40 -2.32 17.15 -20.79
CA THR A 40 -3.31 16.53 -21.67
C THR A 40 -3.21 15.01 -21.59
N ARG A 41 -1.99 14.44 -21.57
CA ARG A 41 -1.79 12.99 -21.41
C ARG A 41 -2.30 12.48 -20.06
N LYS A 42 -2.01 13.15 -18.94
CA LYS A 42 -2.56 12.78 -17.62
C LYS A 42 -4.09 12.77 -17.61
N ARG A 43 -4.74 13.74 -18.26
CA ARG A 43 -6.20 13.76 -18.43
C ARG A 43 -6.70 12.60 -19.28
N ALA A 44 -6.00 12.29 -20.35
CA ALA A 44 -6.34 11.17 -21.23
C ALA A 44 -6.21 9.82 -20.50
N TYR A 45 -5.15 9.60 -19.73
CA TYR A 45 -5.01 8.43 -18.86
C TYR A 45 -6.15 8.32 -17.84
N ALA A 46 -6.54 9.43 -17.21
CA ALA A 46 -7.68 9.45 -16.29
C ALA A 46 -9.00 9.06 -16.99
N ALA A 47 -9.21 9.51 -18.23
CA ALA A 47 -10.37 9.16 -19.02
C ALA A 47 -10.37 7.67 -19.39
N LEU A 48 -9.23 7.13 -19.86
CA LEU A 48 -9.05 5.71 -20.17
C LEU A 48 -9.26 4.83 -18.94
N TRP A 49 -8.78 5.24 -17.77
CA TRP A 49 -9.02 4.55 -16.50
C TRP A 49 -10.52 4.43 -16.20
N LYS A 50 -11.28 5.53 -16.32
CA LYS A 50 -12.74 5.55 -16.13
C LYS A 50 -13.51 4.72 -17.15
N LEU A 51 -12.98 4.60 -18.36
CA LEU A 51 -13.54 3.79 -19.44
C LEU A 51 -13.18 2.29 -19.30
N GLY A 52 -12.44 1.90 -18.27
CA GLY A 52 -12.09 0.49 -18.02
C GLY A 52 -10.89 -0.02 -18.82
N VAL A 53 -10.14 0.85 -19.50
CA VAL A 53 -8.94 0.44 -20.26
C VAL A 53 -7.82 0.08 -19.31
N ARG A 54 -7.26 -1.13 -19.45
CA ARG A 54 -6.16 -1.67 -18.64
C ARG A 54 -5.17 -2.38 -19.54
N VAL A 55 -3.90 -2.44 -19.14
CA VAL A 55 -2.92 -3.31 -19.80
C VAL A 55 -3.20 -4.74 -19.33
N PRO A 56 -3.46 -5.69 -20.24
CA PRO A 56 -3.59 -7.09 -19.88
C PRO A 56 -2.21 -7.62 -19.49
N LEU A 57 -2.06 -7.98 -18.22
CA LEU A 57 -0.86 -8.62 -17.68
C LEU A 57 -1.26 -10.02 -17.18
N PRO A 58 -0.40 -11.05 -17.37
CA PRO A 58 -0.63 -12.36 -16.77
C PRO A 58 -1.02 -12.26 -15.30
N GLU A 59 -2.11 -12.91 -14.88
CA GLU A 59 -2.48 -12.90 -13.47
C GLU A 59 -1.45 -13.67 -12.64
N PHE A 60 -0.91 -13.03 -11.60
CA PHE A 60 -0.32 -13.77 -10.50
C PHE A 60 -1.45 -14.36 -9.66
N VAL A 61 -1.69 -15.66 -9.81
CA VAL A 61 -2.46 -16.42 -8.83
C VAL A 61 -1.72 -16.27 -7.50
N PRO A 62 -2.33 -15.68 -6.45
CA PRO A 62 -1.71 -15.63 -5.12
C PRO A 62 -1.48 -17.07 -4.67
N PHE A 63 -0.24 -17.54 -4.71
CA PHE A 63 0.09 -18.85 -4.20
C PHE A 63 -0.03 -18.80 -2.68
N ALA A 64 -0.86 -19.68 -2.13
CA ALA A 64 -1.11 -19.76 -0.70
C ALA A 64 0.18 -20.12 0.04
N ARG A 65 0.74 -19.15 0.81
CA ARG A 65 1.55 -19.26 2.03
C ARG A 65 2.76 -20.23 2.08
N ASN A 66 3.11 -20.92 1.00
CA ASN A 66 4.07 -22.03 1.06
C ASN A 66 5.19 -21.85 0.04
N ASN A 67 6.07 -20.86 0.23
CA ASN A 67 7.45 -20.78 -0.31
C ASN A 67 7.69 -21.41 -1.71
N ALA A 68 6.73 -21.27 -2.63
CA ALA A 68 6.79 -21.87 -3.94
C ALA A 68 7.17 -20.76 -4.92
N ALA A 69 8.18 -21.03 -5.74
CA ALA A 69 8.63 -20.10 -6.77
C ALA A 69 7.43 -19.60 -7.60
N PRO A 70 7.37 -18.30 -7.94
CA PRO A 70 6.33 -17.79 -8.82
C PRO A 70 6.28 -18.63 -10.10
N PRO A 71 5.08 -18.90 -10.65
CA PRO A 71 4.98 -19.75 -11.82
C PRO A 71 5.82 -19.19 -12.96
N GLU A 72 6.69 -20.03 -13.55
CA GLU A 72 7.60 -19.67 -14.66
C GLU A 72 6.99 -18.75 -15.76
N PRO A 73 5.73 -18.89 -16.21
CA PRO A 73 5.18 -18.00 -17.23
C PRO A 73 4.93 -16.56 -16.76
N ALA A 74 4.80 -16.29 -15.46
CA ALA A 74 4.53 -14.94 -14.95
C ALA A 74 5.79 -14.05 -14.86
N THR A 75 6.98 -14.66 -14.88
CA THR A 75 8.29 -13.99 -14.82
C THR A 75 8.98 -13.88 -16.18
N ARG A 76 8.39 -14.45 -17.25
CA ARG A 76 8.91 -14.30 -18.61
C ARG A 76 8.56 -12.91 -19.17
N PRO A 77 9.49 -12.27 -19.90
CA PRO A 77 9.17 -11.06 -20.63
C PRO A 77 8.01 -11.28 -21.61
N VAL A 78 7.06 -10.35 -21.62
CA VAL A 78 5.92 -10.35 -22.55
C VAL A 78 5.95 -9.09 -23.41
N PRO A 79 5.70 -9.20 -24.73
CA PRO A 79 5.60 -8.03 -25.60
C PRO A 79 4.22 -7.39 -25.43
N LEU A 80 4.21 -6.08 -25.18
CA LEU A 80 3.00 -5.26 -25.08
C LEU A 80 2.86 -4.37 -26.30
N GLN A 81 1.69 -4.47 -26.94
CA GLN A 81 1.31 -3.62 -28.06
C GLN A 81 0.46 -2.44 -27.58
N GLY A 82 0.66 -1.29 -28.22
CA GLY A 82 -0.17 -0.12 -28.00
C GLY A 82 -1.51 -0.28 -28.72
N PRO A 83 -2.64 0.02 -28.08
CA PRO A 83 -3.94 -0.06 -28.73
C PRO A 83 -4.16 1.09 -29.73
N GLY A 84 -4.87 0.80 -30.82
CA GLY A 84 -5.35 1.79 -31.78
C GLY A 84 -4.26 2.77 -32.25
N ALA A 85 -4.45 4.06 -31.96
CA ALA A 85 -3.52 5.12 -32.36
C ALA A 85 -2.09 4.97 -31.78
N LEU A 86 -1.92 4.18 -30.72
CA LEU A 86 -0.63 3.92 -30.05
C LEU A 86 0.08 2.68 -30.60
N ALA A 87 -0.48 1.98 -31.59
CA ALA A 87 0.16 0.84 -32.23
C ALA A 87 1.53 1.23 -32.78
N CYS A 88 2.51 0.34 -32.57
CA CYS A 88 3.90 0.53 -33.01
C CYS A 88 4.44 -0.77 -33.60
N SER A 89 5.38 -0.68 -34.52
CA SER A 89 6.07 -1.86 -35.07
C SER A 89 6.85 -2.61 -34.01
N THR A 90 7.40 -1.88 -33.03
CA THR A 90 8.21 -2.42 -31.96
C THR A 90 7.40 -2.41 -30.65
N PRO A 91 7.23 -3.56 -29.98
CA PRO A 91 6.53 -3.61 -28.71
C PRO A 91 7.34 -2.96 -27.60
N LEU A 92 6.65 -2.65 -26.50
CA LEU A 92 7.30 -2.46 -25.22
C LEU A 92 7.29 -3.80 -24.50
N TRP A 93 8.41 -4.23 -23.94
CA TRP A 93 8.46 -5.47 -23.19
C TRP A 93 8.13 -5.22 -21.72
N ALA A 94 7.48 -6.18 -21.08
CA ALA A 94 7.18 -6.16 -19.66
C ALA A 94 7.55 -7.48 -18.99
N LYS A 95 8.10 -7.43 -17.79
CA LYS A 95 8.42 -8.59 -16.95
C LYS A 95 7.83 -8.34 -15.58
N GLN A 96 7.08 -9.30 -15.05
CA GLN A 96 6.56 -9.18 -13.69
C GLN A 96 7.45 -9.89 -12.70
N GLU A 97 7.44 -9.39 -11.46
CA GLU A 97 8.17 -9.95 -10.33
C GLU A 97 7.28 -9.96 -9.10
N LEU A 98 7.46 -10.98 -8.27
CA LEU A 98 6.84 -11.14 -6.97
C LEU A 98 7.97 -11.33 -5.96
N LEU A 99 7.94 -10.53 -4.91
CA LEU A 99 8.84 -10.63 -3.79
C LEU A 99 8.02 -10.87 -2.53
N HIS A 100 8.43 -11.87 -1.75
CA HIS A 100 7.89 -12.17 -0.44
C HIS A 100 9.05 -12.33 0.52
N ASP A 101 9.12 -11.46 1.52
CA ASP A 101 10.14 -11.48 2.57
C ASP A 101 9.44 -11.60 3.93
N GLU A 102 9.84 -12.58 4.73
CA GLU A 102 9.38 -12.75 6.11
C GLU A 102 10.56 -12.55 7.05
N SER A 103 10.45 -11.54 7.91
CA SER A 103 11.43 -11.26 8.94
C SER A 103 11.15 -12.06 10.21
N ASN A 104 12.22 -12.42 10.92
CA ASN A 104 12.16 -13.15 12.20
C ASN A 104 11.39 -12.41 13.31
N ASP A 105 11.12 -11.11 13.15
CA ASP A 105 10.33 -10.32 14.10
C ASP A 105 8.82 -10.42 13.86
N GLY A 106 8.41 -11.25 12.91
CA GLY A 106 7.03 -11.47 12.50
C GLY A 106 6.56 -10.50 11.43
N SER A 107 7.40 -9.56 10.96
CA SER A 107 7.05 -8.69 9.85
C SER A 107 7.17 -9.43 8.52
N SER A 108 6.32 -9.05 7.57
CA SER A 108 6.38 -9.56 6.20
C SER A 108 6.21 -8.43 5.20
N THR A 109 6.91 -8.56 4.07
CA THR A 109 6.77 -7.70 2.91
C THR A 109 6.34 -8.56 1.74
N GLU A 110 5.20 -8.23 1.15
CA GLU A 110 4.78 -8.80 -0.12
C GLU A 110 4.75 -7.66 -1.15
N ALA A 111 5.58 -7.74 -2.18
CA ALA A 111 5.63 -6.78 -3.27
C ALA A 111 5.40 -7.48 -4.62
N ARG A 112 4.63 -6.85 -5.49
CA ARG A 112 4.47 -7.24 -6.89
C ARG A 112 4.74 -6.03 -7.75
N GLY A 113 5.42 -6.23 -8.85
CA GLY A 113 5.70 -5.15 -9.78
C GLY A 113 5.89 -5.62 -11.19
N VAL A 114 5.95 -4.66 -12.09
CA VAL A 114 6.11 -4.85 -13.52
C VAL A 114 7.21 -3.93 -13.98
N LYS A 115 8.30 -4.50 -14.48
CA LYS A 115 9.39 -3.77 -15.13
C LYS A 115 9.16 -3.73 -16.63
N PHE A 116 9.51 -2.62 -17.25
CA PHE A 116 9.35 -2.38 -18.67
C PHE A 116 10.70 -2.11 -19.32
N ALA A 117 10.89 -2.57 -20.56
CA ALA A 117 12.07 -2.25 -21.36
C ALA A 117 11.72 -2.21 -22.86
N ARG A 118 12.66 -1.73 -23.68
CA ARG A 118 12.49 -1.68 -25.14
C ARG A 118 12.79 -2.99 -25.84
N SER A 119 13.48 -3.91 -25.18
CA SER A 119 13.86 -5.21 -25.70
C SER A 119 13.62 -6.32 -24.68
N GLU A 120 13.38 -7.53 -25.17
CA GLU A 120 13.26 -8.74 -24.34
C GLU A 120 14.54 -8.99 -23.55
N GLN A 121 15.70 -8.84 -24.22
CA GLN A 121 17.02 -9.07 -23.63
C GLN A 121 17.28 -8.18 -22.41
N ALA A 122 16.91 -6.89 -22.48
CA ALA A 122 17.07 -5.97 -21.35
C ALA A 122 16.25 -6.36 -20.11
N LEU A 123 15.16 -7.14 -20.26
CA LEU A 123 14.40 -7.68 -19.13
C LEU A 123 14.91 -9.06 -18.70
N ALA A 124 15.44 -9.85 -19.63
CA ALA A 124 16.06 -11.14 -19.32
C ALA A 124 17.32 -10.96 -18.45
N GLU A 125 18.10 -9.92 -18.74
CA GLU A 125 19.31 -9.53 -17.99
C GLU A 125 19.01 -8.71 -16.72
N SER A 126 17.75 -8.33 -16.50
CA SER A 126 17.35 -7.62 -15.28
C SER A 126 17.30 -8.58 -14.09
N GLU A 127 18.16 -8.29 -13.12
CA GLU A 127 18.08 -8.83 -11.75
C GLU A 127 16.84 -8.28 -10.99
N ASP A 128 16.60 -8.88 -9.82
CA ASP A 128 15.41 -8.72 -8.96
C ASP A 128 15.14 -7.25 -8.60
N PHE A 129 14.25 -6.62 -9.37
CA PHE A 129 14.08 -5.16 -9.29
C PHE A 129 13.23 -4.73 -8.09
N LEU A 130 12.53 -5.67 -7.45
CA LEU A 130 11.74 -5.40 -6.25
C LEU A 130 12.57 -5.43 -4.96
N GLU A 131 13.79 -5.98 -4.94
CA GLU A 131 14.64 -5.97 -3.75
C GLU A 131 14.87 -4.53 -3.24
N SER A 132 15.11 -3.60 -4.16
CA SER A 132 15.26 -2.17 -3.85
C SER A 132 14.04 -1.53 -3.19
N VAL A 133 12.84 -2.12 -3.35
CA VAL A 133 11.58 -1.63 -2.75
C VAL A 133 11.49 -2.03 -1.28
N VAL A 134 12.08 -3.16 -0.88
CA VAL A 134 12.11 -3.61 0.53
C VAL A 134 13.04 -2.75 1.36
N ASP A 135 14.20 -2.41 0.81
CA ASP A 135 15.21 -1.60 1.51
C ASP A 135 14.78 -0.13 1.69
N ALA A 136 14.02 0.42 0.73
CA ALA A 136 13.60 1.82 0.74
C ALA A 136 12.14 2.03 0.28
N PRO A 137 11.13 1.56 1.04
CA PRO A 137 9.72 1.60 0.64
C PRO A 137 9.13 3.01 0.48
N ALA A 138 9.82 4.04 0.99
CA ALA A 138 9.42 5.44 0.87
C ALA A 138 10.06 6.18 -0.32
N ALA A 139 11.01 5.55 -1.04
CA ALA A 139 11.62 6.15 -2.21
C ALA A 139 10.69 5.98 -3.43
N PRO A 140 10.44 7.04 -4.23
CA PRO A 140 9.81 6.86 -5.52
C PRO A 140 10.71 5.95 -6.36
N SER A 141 10.18 4.82 -6.82
CA SER A 141 10.88 3.91 -7.73
C SER A 141 11.37 4.70 -8.95
N SER A 142 12.68 4.95 -9.03
CA SER A 142 13.32 5.68 -10.12
C SER A 142 13.66 4.79 -11.32
N GLY A 143 13.32 3.50 -11.25
CA GLY A 143 13.50 2.54 -12.34
C GLY A 143 12.31 2.49 -13.30
N PRO A 144 12.46 1.83 -14.47
CA PRO A 144 11.39 1.66 -15.45
C PRO A 144 10.39 0.58 -15.01
N PHE A 145 9.92 0.63 -13.76
CA PHE A 145 8.97 -0.34 -13.20
C PHE A 145 7.83 0.34 -12.44
N ILE A 146 6.74 -0.41 -12.27
CA ILE A 146 5.56 -0.02 -11.51
C ILE A 146 5.36 -1.07 -10.43
N VAL A 147 5.30 -0.65 -9.17
CA VAL A 147 4.88 -1.51 -8.05
C VAL A 147 3.36 -1.64 -8.10
N THR A 148 2.86 -2.78 -8.56
CA THR A 148 1.43 -3.01 -8.78
C THR A 148 0.72 -3.46 -7.51
N PHE A 149 1.48 -4.00 -6.56
CA PHE A 149 1.01 -4.30 -5.21
C PHE A 149 2.18 -4.18 -4.25
N LEU A 150 1.95 -3.55 -3.11
CA LEU A 150 2.85 -3.58 -1.97
C LEU A 150 2.01 -3.79 -0.74
N ARG A 151 2.38 -4.77 0.08
CA ARG A 151 1.85 -4.98 1.42
C ARG A 151 3.03 -5.08 2.36
N LEU A 152 3.11 -4.11 3.26
CA LEU A 152 4.06 -4.13 4.36
C LEU A 152 3.28 -4.49 5.62
N GLU A 153 3.40 -5.74 6.05
CA GLU A 153 2.91 -6.17 7.36
C GLU A 153 4.03 -6.02 8.36
N ARG A 154 3.99 -4.96 9.16
CA ARG A 154 4.88 -4.88 10.31
C ARG A 154 4.18 -5.52 11.50
N MET A 155 4.09 -6.86 11.48
CA MET A 155 3.64 -7.64 12.62
C MET A 155 4.81 -7.83 13.57
N GLY A 156 4.56 -7.55 14.85
CA GLY A 156 5.58 -7.50 15.87
C GLY A 156 5.33 -6.29 16.76
N MET A 157 5.54 -6.44 18.05
CA MET A 157 5.37 -5.43 19.10
C MET A 157 6.32 -4.23 18.98
N ARG A 158 6.57 -3.69 17.77
CA ARG A 158 7.24 -2.40 17.53
C ARG A 158 6.26 -1.24 17.31
N CYS A 159 4.97 -1.46 17.55
CA CYS A 159 4.10 -0.40 18.09
C CYS A 159 4.38 -0.14 19.59
N THR A 160 5.31 -0.90 20.20
CA THR A 160 5.81 -0.73 21.57
C THR A 160 7.34 -0.81 21.63
N ALA A 161 8.09 0.22 21.22
CA ALA A 161 9.46 0.61 21.69
C ALA A 161 10.06 1.73 20.85
N GLY A 162 10.68 2.76 21.46
CA GLY A 162 11.62 3.67 20.77
C GLY A 162 12.97 2.97 20.53
N GLU A 163 13.89 3.45 19.69
CA GLU A 163 14.13 4.78 19.09
C GLU A 163 14.62 4.65 17.62
N GLY A 164 14.45 5.70 16.77
CA GLY A 164 15.18 5.76 15.48
C GLY A 164 14.52 6.33 14.19
N ALA A 165 13.41 7.08 14.26
CA ALA A 165 12.78 7.83 13.15
C ALA A 165 11.83 7.04 12.19
N PRO A 166 11.08 7.73 11.31
CA PRO A 166 9.71 8.18 11.55
C PRO A 166 8.67 7.36 10.77
N VAL A 167 7.75 6.69 11.48
CA VAL A 167 6.31 6.54 11.14
C VAL A 167 5.60 6.36 12.47
N THR A 168 4.76 7.32 12.83
CA THR A 168 4.20 7.51 14.19
C THR A 168 3.35 6.34 14.67
N THR A 169 3.90 5.46 15.51
CA THR A 169 3.16 4.39 16.20
C THR A 169 3.07 4.69 17.71
N GLY A 170 1.87 5.09 18.12
CA GLY A 170 1.59 5.75 19.40
C GLY A 170 1.39 4.84 20.62
N MET A 171 1.67 3.54 20.59
CA MET A 171 1.36 2.66 21.74
C MET A 171 2.49 2.63 22.78
N GLY A 172 3.76 2.46 22.40
CA GLY A 172 4.90 2.51 23.32
C GLY A 172 5.15 3.90 23.92
N LEU A 173 5.11 4.93 23.08
CA LEU A 173 5.17 6.34 23.51
C LEU A 173 3.89 6.78 24.22
N GLY A 174 2.73 6.21 23.87
CA GLY A 174 1.46 6.56 24.50
C GLY A 174 1.21 5.85 25.82
N LEU A 175 1.70 4.62 26.05
CA LEU A 175 1.61 3.96 27.37
C LEU A 175 2.40 4.74 28.44
N THR A 176 3.61 5.19 28.11
CA THR A 176 4.43 6.02 28.99
C THR A 176 3.97 7.48 29.04
N SER A 177 3.13 7.92 28.11
CA SER A 177 2.50 9.24 28.13
C SER A 177 1.13 9.24 28.81
N HIS A 178 0.44 8.10 28.85
CA HIS A 178 -0.87 7.96 29.45
C HIS A 178 -0.78 8.11 30.97
N PRO A 179 -1.63 8.93 31.62
CA PRO A 179 -1.49 9.17 33.05
C PRO A 179 -1.57 7.88 33.89
N ALA A 180 -2.40 6.90 33.49
CA ALA A 180 -2.44 5.57 34.10
C ALA A 180 -1.13 4.78 33.97
N GLY A 181 -0.53 4.75 32.78
CA GLY A 181 0.75 4.05 32.56
C GLY A 181 1.89 4.73 33.31
N ARG A 182 1.94 6.07 33.31
CA ARG A 182 2.87 6.85 34.16
C ARG A 182 2.72 6.53 35.64
N ALA A 183 1.49 6.46 36.14
CA ALA A 183 1.22 6.16 37.54
C ALA A 183 1.65 4.73 37.90
N LEU A 184 1.51 3.77 36.99
CA LEU A 184 1.93 2.39 37.21
C LEU A 184 3.46 2.25 37.15
N LEU A 185 4.11 2.86 36.15
CA LEU A 185 5.57 2.90 36.05
C LEU A 185 6.22 3.57 37.26
N ARG A 186 5.69 4.73 37.70
CA ARG A 186 6.19 5.40 38.92
C ARG A 186 6.09 4.52 40.16
N ARG A 187 5.03 3.72 40.27
CA ARG A 187 4.86 2.77 41.40
C ARG A 187 5.84 1.61 41.30
N CYS A 188 5.98 1.00 40.12
CA CYS A 188 6.90 -0.12 39.91
C CYS A 188 8.36 0.30 40.13
N CYS A 189 8.78 1.40 39.49
CA CYS A 189 10.11 1.98 39.63
C CYS A 189 10.36 2.66 40.98
N LYS A 190 9.38 2.73 41.89
CA LYS A 190 9.45 3.48 43.16
C LYS A 190 9.95 4.93 42.98
N GLY A 191 9.67 5.54 41.83
CA GLY A 191 10.11 6.90 41.47
C GLY A 191 11.56 7.05 41.01
N ASP A 192 12.32 5.96 40.81
CA ASP A 192 13.68 6.03 40.30
C ASP A 192 13.73 6.59 38.87
N ALA A 193 14.40 7.73 38.70
CA ALA A 193 14.55 8.41 37.42
C ALA A 193 15.26 7.54 36.38
N LYS A 194 16.23 6.70 36.78
CA LYS A 194 16.95 5.82 35.85
C LYS A 194 16.03 4.72 35.31
N CYS A 195 15.20 4.13 36.16
CA CYS A 195 14.17 3.15 35.77
C CYS A 195 13.11 3.76 34.84
N LEU A 196 12.80 5.05 35.00
CA LEU A 196 11.84 5.77 34.16
C LEU A 196 12.41 6.21 32.80
N THR A 197 13.73 6.40 32.68
CA THR A 197 14.40 6.91 31.46
C THR A 197 15.15 5.85 30.66
N GLN A 198 15.53 4.73 31.28
CA GLN A 198 16.23 3.67 30.57
C GLN A 198 15.31 3.05 29.50
N SER A 199 15.74 3.14 28.25
CA SER A 199 15.20 2.38 27.12
C SER A 199 15.22 0.86 27.36
N THR A 200 16.03 0.40 28.33
CA THR A 200 15.88 -0.89 28.99
C THR A 200 14.79 -0.82 30.04
N ARG A 201 13.56 -0.96 29.54
CA ARG A 201 12.45 -1.61 30.25
C ARG A 201 13.01 -2.69 31.16
N GLU A 202 12.96 -2.53 32.48
CA GLU A 202 12.88 -3.74 33.30
C GLU A 202 11.64 -4.47 32.78
N GLU A 203 11.84 -5.61 32.10
CA GLU A 203 10.78 -6.32 31.38
C GLU A 203 9.54 -6.52 32.26
N SER A 204 9.74 -6.70 33.57
CA SER A 204 8.70 -6.78 34.59
C SER A 204 7.82 -5.52 34.67
N CYS A 205 8.39 -4.33 34.88
CA CYS A 205 7.60 -3.10 35.06
C CYS A 205 6.84 -2.70 33.80
N PHE A 206 7.42 -2.90 32.61
CA PHE A 206 6.72 -2.61 31.36
C PHE A 206 5.66 -3.69 31.05
N SER A 207 5.95 -4.96 31.37
CA SER A 207 4.97 -6.05 31.28
C SER A 207 3.73 -5.78 32.15
N ASP A 208 3.91 -5.24 33.36
CA ASP A 208 2.79 -4.87 34.23
C ASP A 208 1.92 -3.76 33.62
N VAL A 209 2.54 -2.77 32.96
CA VAL A 209 1.82 -1.71 32.23
C VAL A 209 1.02 -2.32 31.06
N LEU A 210 1.64 -3.20 30.29
CA LEU A 210 0.99 -3.90 29.17
C LEU A 210 -0.17 -4.78 29.64
N SER A 211 0.04 -5.53 30.71
CA SER A 211 -0.98 -6.39 31.33
C SER A 211 -2.17 -5.56 31.81
N ALA A 212 -1.92 -4.45 32.52
CA ALA A 212 -2.98 -3.57 32.99
C ALA A 212 -3.73 -2.85 31.85
N ALA A 213 -3.01 -2.44 30.80
CA ALA A 213 -3.61 -1.88 29.59
C ALA A 213 -4.49 -2.91 28.87
N SER A 214 -4.03 -4.16 28.79
CA SER A 214 -4.78 -5.27 28.19
C SER A 214 -6.05 -5.56 28.99
N GLY A 215 -5.95 -5.62 30.32
CA GLY A 215 -7.12 -5.75 31.20
C GLY A 215 -8.09 -4.57 31.09
N ALA A 216 -7.61 -3.36 30.82
CA ALA A 216 -8.47 -2.20 30.52
C ALA A 216 -9.26 -2.41 29.23
N ARG A 217 -8.58 -2.85 28.17
CA ARG A 217 -9.19 -3.13 26.87
C ARG A 217 -10.27 -4.19 26.99
N GLU A 218 -10.00 -5.28 27.71
CA GLU A 218 -10.95 -6.36 27.98
C GLU A 218 -12.14 -5.86 28.80
N LYS A 219 -11.88 -5.13 29.89
CA LYS A 219 -12.93 -4.59 30.76
C LYS A 219 -13.92 -3.68 30.01
N TYR A 220 -13.44 -2.90 29.05
CA TYR A 220 -14.26 -1.95 28.28
C TYR A 220 -14.52 -2.40 26.84
N GLU A 221 -14.35 -3.69 26.52
CA GLU A 221 -14.43 -4.23 25.16
C GLU A 221 -15.76 -3.93 24.46
N SER A 222 -16.86 -3.83 25.20
CA SER A 222 -18.19 -3.54 24.65
C SER A 222 -18.48 -2.04 24.47
N GLN A 223 -17.76 -1.15 25.17
CA GLN A 223 -18.01 0.29 25.22
C GLN A 223 -17.01 1.08 24.39
N ALA A 224 -15.71 0.78 24.54
CA ALA A 224 -14.64 1.53 23.91
C ALA A 224 -14.71 1.49 22.37
N PRO A 225 -14.97 0.35 21.70
CA PRO A 225 -15.11 0.31 20.25
C PRO A 225 -16.29 1.13 19.72
N LYS A 226 -17.44 1.10 20.42
CA LYS A 226 -18.64 1.86 20.01
C LYS A 226 -18.39 3.36 20.08
N LEU A 227 -17.87 3.83 21.21
CA LEU A 227 -17.57 5.25 21.38
C LEU A 227 -16.41 5.71 20.49
N TYR A 228 -15.44 4.84 20.21
CA TYR A 228 -14.41 5.09 19.21
C TYR A 228 -15.03 5.26 17.81
N GLU A 229 -15.95 4.40 17.40
CA GLU A 229 -16.64 4.47 16.12
C GLU A 229 -17.47 5.77 16.00
N GLU A 230 -18.21 6.15 17.04
CA GLU A 230 -18.94 7.42 17.09
C GLU A 230 -18.01 8.62 16.87
N ARG A 231 -16.90 8.69 17.63
CA ARG A 231 -15.89 9.76 17.50
C ARG A 231 -15.22 9.78 16.13
N LEU A 232 -15.01 8.60 15.54
CA LEU A 232 -14.47 8.46 14.20
C LEU A 232 -15.43 9.00 13.14
N MET A 233 -16.72 8.69 13.26
CA MET A 233 -17.77 9.17 12.37
C MET A 233 -17.98 10.68 12.46
N ASP A 234 -17.79 11.27 13.64
CA ASP A 234 -17.82 12.72 13.87
C ASP A 234 -16.58 13.41 13.30
N CYS A 235 -15.42 12.76 13.34
CA CYS A 235 -14.18 13.31 12.79
C CYS A 235 -14.14 13.25 11.26
N LEU A 236 -14.72 12.21 10.64
CA LEU A 236 -14.68 12.00 9.20
C LEU A 236 -15.68 12.87 8.44
N PRO A 237 -15.32 13.35 7.22
CA PRO A 237 -16.28 13.95 6.30
C PRO A 237 -17.43 12.99 5.98
N ALA A 238 -18.63 13.54 5.71
CA ALA A 238 -19.84 12.74 5.50
C ALA A 238 -19.70 11.64 4.43
N GLY A 239 -18.95 11.92 3.35
CA GLY A 239 -18.69 10.96 2.26
C GLY A 239 -17.71 9.83 2.61
N ASP A 240 -16.98 9.94 3.72
CA ASP A 240 -15.97 8.97 4.13
C ASP A 240 -16.44 8.05 5.27
N ARG A 241 -17.58 8.38 5.90
CA ARG A 241 -18.17 7.66 7.03
C ARG A 241 -18.46 6.20 6.69
N VAL A 242 -17.86 5.26 7.43
CA VAL A 242 -18.11 3.80 7.30
C VAL A 242 -18.43 3.21 8.66
N LYS A 243 -19.43 2.31 8.68
CA LYS A 243 -19.85 1.55 9.86
C LYS A 243 -19.03 0.26 10.08
N SER A 244 -18.16 -0.13 9.15
CA SER A 244 -17.29 -1.30 9.33
C SER A 244 -15.88 -0.87 9.76
N ARG A 245 -15.21 -1.75 10.51
CA ARG A 245 -13.86 -1.51 11.03
C ARG A 245 -12.93 -1.13 9.88
N LEU A 246 -12.34 0.06 9.96
CA LEU A 246 -11.22 0.53 9.11
C LEU A 246 -10.01 -0.43 9.06
N GLN A 247 -9.99 -1.47 9.90
CA GLN A 247 -8.91 -2.45 10.00
C GLN A 247 -8.72 -3.26 8.69
N ASP A 248 -9.75 -3.39 7.85
CA ASP A 248 -9.68 -4.24 6.66
C ASP A 248 -9.19 -3.50 5.39
N GLU A 249 -9.01 -2.18 5.44
CA GLU A 249 -8.74 -1.32 4.28
C GLU A 249 -7.57 -0.35 4.50
N ALA A 250 -6.46 -0.81 5.09
CA ALA A 250 -5.22 -0.05 5.19
C ALA A 250 -4.56 0.14 3.81
N THR A 251 -5.21 0.91 2.96
CA THR A 251 -4.77 1.32 1.63
C THR A 251 -4.23 2.74 1.69
N ASP A 252 -3.39 3.15 0.74
CA ASP A 252 -2.88 4.54 0.65
C ASP A 252 -3.91 5.56 0.10
N THR A 253 -5.20 5.20 0.07
CA THR A 253 -6.28 6.04 -0.44
C THR A 253 -6.39 7.35 0.36
N PRO A 254 -6.88 8.45 -0.26
CA PRO A 254 -7.17 9.69 0.46
C PRO A 254 -8.11 9.49 1.67
N ARG A 255 -9.09 8.59 1.53
CA ARG A 255 -10.02 8.21 2.60
C ARG A 255 -9.29 7.56 3.78
N SER A 256 -8.48 6.54 3.52
CA SER A 256 -7.71 5.85 4.56
C SER A 256 -6.73 6.79 5.26
N ARG A 257 -6.11 7.74 4.53
CA ARG A 257 -5.27 8.79 5.15
C ARG A 257 -6.05 9.70 6.10
N ARG A 258 -7.26 10.13 5.74
CA ARG A 258 -8.14 10.92 6.62
C ARG A 258 -8.59 10.12 7.83
N ALA A 259 -8.94 8.86 7.63
CA ALA A 259 -9.31 7.94 8.70
C ALA A 259 -8.16 7.71 9.69
N HIS A 260 -6.93 7.54 9.20
CA HIS A 260 -5.72 7.48 10.03
C HIS A 260 -5.55 8.77 10.84
N ALA A 261 -5.64 9.94 10.20
CA ALA A 261 -5.52 11.22 10.88
C ALA A 261 -6.58 11.40 11.99
N CYS A 262 -7.80 10.96 11.73
CA CYS A 262 -8.88 10.93 12.73
C CYS A 262 -8.58 9.97 13.89
N ALA A 263 -8.11 8.76 13.62
CA ALA A 263 -7.70 7.83 14.67
C ALA A 263 -6.60 8.42 15.57
N LEU A 264 -5.58 9.05 14.98
CA LEU A 264 -4.54 9.76 15.75
C LEU A 264 -5.11 10.90 16.60
N LYS A 265 -6.03 11.69 16.04
CA LYS A 265 -6.71 12.78 16.77
C LYS A 265 -7.50 12.23 17.96
N ILE A 266 -8.32 11.22 17.75
CA ILE A 266 -9.12 10.57 18.81
C ILE A 266 -8.22 9.99 19.89
N GLY A 267 -7.11 9.36 19.50
CA GLY A 267 -6.09 8.87 20.44
C GLY A 267 -5.53 10.00 21.31
N ARG A 268 -5.11 11.11 20.71
CA ARG A 268 -4.57 12.28 21.45
C ARG A 268 -5.61 12.90 22.39
N GLU A 269 -6.85 13.03 21.94
CA GLU A 269 -7.92 13.58 22.78
C GLU A 269 -8.30 12.65 23.94
N SER A 270 -8.32 11.34 23.69
CA SER A 270 -8.60 10.35 24.74
C SER A 270 -7.45 10.29 25.74
N LEU A 271 -6.21 10.43 25.28
CA LEU A 271 -5.04 10.60 26.13
C LEU A 271 -5.14 11.87 27.02
N ALA A 272 -5.64 12.99 26.47
CA ALA A 272 -5.84 14.23 27.20
C ALA A 272 -6.99 14.15 28.23
N ARG A 273 -8.02 13.36 27.95
CA ARG A 273 -9.13 13.06 28.89
C ARG A 273 -8.79 11.96 29.89
N GLY A 274 -7.73 11.18 29.63
CA GLY A 274 -7.35 10.03 30.43
C GLY A 274 -7.01 10.40 31.87
N THR A 275 -7.32 9.49 32.79
CA THR A 275 -7.01 9.68 34.21
C THR A 275 -5.80 8.83 34.63
N ALA A 276 -5.41 8.92 35.90
CA ALA A 276 -4.40 8.03 36.50
C ALA A 276 -4.90 6.57 36.67
N ARG A 277 -6.02 6.19 36.05
CA ARG A 277 -6.63 4.86 36.06
C ARG A 277 -6.77 4.33 34.65
N TRP A 278 -6.74 3.01 34.53
CA TRP A 278 -7.09 2.28 33.32
C TRP A 278 -8.61 2.27 33.13
N ASP A 279 -9.14 3.38 32.60
CA ASP A 279 -10.56 3.66 32.43
C ASP A 279 -11.01 3.55 30.95
N LEU A 280 -12.23 3.99 30.66
CA LEU A 280 -12.80 3.93 29.32
C LEU A 280 -12.00 4.78 28.32
N GLU A 281 -11.50 5.96 28.72
CA GLU A 281 -10.67 6.80 27.84
C GLU A 281 -9.32 6.13 27.54
N ALA A 282 -8.74 5.43 28.52
CA ALA A 282 -7.55 4.61 28.30
C ALA A 282 -7.81 3.49 27.27
N ALA A 283 -8.94 2.80 27.36
CA ALA A 283 -9.33 1.79 26.38
C ALA A 283 -9.60 2.37 24.98
N ILE A 284 -10.21 3.55 24.86
CA ILE A 284 -10.40 4.24 23.58
C ILE A 284 -9.05 4.68 23.00
N TRP A 285 -8.14 5.17 23.83
CA TRP A 285 -6.78 5.51 23.40
C TRP A 285 -6.02 4.29 22.86
N ILE A 286 -6.12 3.12 23.51
CA ILE A 286 -5.55 1.85 23.03
C ILE A 286 -6.15 1.48 21.68
N GLN A 287 -7.48 1.56 21.55
CA GLN A 287 -8.19 1.22 20.30
C GLN A 287 -7.78 2.15 19.15
N ALA A 288 -7.77 3.45 19.39
CA ALA A 288 -7.37 4.46 18.40
C ALA A 288 -5.90 4.33 18.00
N SER A 289 -5.01 4.03 18.95
CA SER A 289 -3.59 3.79 18.68
C SER A 289 -3.36 2.51 17.87
N SER A 290 -4.13 1.46 18.15
CA SER A 290 -4.12 0.20 17.39
C SER A 290 -4.60 0.43 15.96
N ALA A 291 -5.68 1.21 15.78
CA ALA A 291 -6.21 1.55 14.47
C ALA A 291 -5.23 2.41 13.64
N ALA A 292 -4.59 3.40 14.27
CA ALA A 292 -3.55 4.19 13.60
C ALA A 292 -2.31 3.36 13.24
N CYS A 293 -1.90 2.42 14.11
CA CYS A 293 -0.81 1.47 13.87
C CYS A 293 -1.14 0.54 12.68
N ALA A 294 -2.34 -0.05 12.65
CA ALA A 294 -2.80 -0.89 11.53
C ALA A 294 -2.90 -0.10 10.21
N ALA A 295 -3.32 1.16 10.27
CA ALA A 295 -3.34 2.06 9.10
C ALA A 295 -1.94 2.56 8.67
N GLY A 296 -0.88 2.22 9.41
CA GLY A 296 0.52 2.39 8.99
C GLY A 296 1.04 1.24 8.14
N ASN A 297 0.31 0.11 8.05
CA ASN A 297 0.57 -0.92 7.06
C ASN A 297 0.21 -0.34 5.69
N VAL A 298 1.22 -0.10 4.85
CA VAL A 298 1.02 0.48 3.53
C VAL A 298 0.56 -0.63 2.61
N ARG A 299 -0.69 -0.53 2.13
CA ARG A 299 -1.15 -1.24 0.94
C ARG A 299 -1.27 -0.26 -0.22
N THR A 300 -0.27 -0.23 -1.08
CA THR A 300 -0.32 0.51 -2.34
C THR A 300 -0.62 -0.48 -3.46
N SER A 301 -1.56 -0.13 -4.33
CA SER A 301 -1.76 -0.85 -5.58
C SER A 301 -1.75 0.14 -6.73
N CYS A 302 -0.92 -0.16 -7.74
CA CYS A 302 -0.93 0.58 -8.98
C CYS A 302 -1.33 -0.34 -10.13
N THR A 303 -2.04 0.20 -11.10
CA THR A 303 -2.55 -0.56 -12.23
C THR A 303 -2.17 0.15 -13.53
N PRO A 304 -1.38 -0.49 -14.41
CA PRO A 304 -1.11 0.03 -15.74
C PRO A 304 -2.40 0.18 -16.55
N ILE A 305 -2.60 1.37 -17.13
CA ILE A 305 -3.78 1.75 -17.90
C ILE A 305 -3.54 1.43 -19.37
N VAL A 306 -2.45 1.96 -19.94
CA VAL A 306 -2.16 1.86 -21.37
C VAL A 306 -0.67 2.04 -21.62
N VAL A 307 -0.16 1.38 -22.67
CA VAL A 307 1.20 1.55 -23.17
C VAL A 307 1.22 2.35 -24.48
N ASP A 308 2.22 3.21 -24.62
CA ASP A 308 2.64 3.83 -25.88
C ASP A 308 4.06 3.31 -26.21
N PRO A 309 4.18 2.18 -26.92
CA PRO A 309 5.48 1.58 -27.22
C PRO A 309 6.38 2.47 -28.06
N CYS A 310 5.80 3.27 -28.96
CA CYS A 310 6.57 4.16 -29.83
C CYS A 310 7.37 5.19 -29.01
N ARG A 311 6.79 5.68 -27.92
CA ARG A 311 7.41 6.68 -27.05
C ARG A 311 7.94 6.08 -25.74
N GLY A 312 7.71 4.79 -25.50
CA GLY A 312 8.05 4.07 -24.29
C GLY A 312 7.40 4.65 -23.06
N ARG A 313 6.11 4.93 -23.13
CA ARG A 313 5.37 5.48 -22.00
C ARG A 313 4.35 4.48 -21.51
N VAL A 314 4.16 4.45 -20.19
CA VAL A 314 3.12 3.66 -19.55
C VAL A 314 2.34 4.57 -18.62
N GLY A 315 1.06 4.79 -18.92
CA GLY A 315 0.17 5.47 -18.00
C GLY A 315 -0.34 4.49 -16.95
N TYR A 316 -0.41 4.89 -15.67
CA TYR A 316 -0.90 4.03 -14.59
C TYR A 316 -1.67 4.82 -13.53
N HIS A 317 -2.58 4.13 -12.85
CA HIS A 317 -3.39 4.66 -11.75
C HIS A 317 -3.02 3.96 -10.45
N CYS A 318 -2.81 4.70 -9.36
CA CYS A 318 -2.53 4.14 -8.04
C CYS A 318 -3.70 4.32 -7.08
N SER A 319 -3.72 3.53 -6.00
CA SER A 319 -4.77 3.55 -4.98
C SER A 319 -4.85 4.89 -4.21
N ASP A 320 -3.82 5.73 -4.28
CA ASP A 320 -3.84 7.12 -3.82
C ASP A 320 -4.64 8.08 -4.75
N GLU A 321 -5.32 7.53 -5.76
CA GLU A 321 -6.07 8.20 -6.83
C GLU A 321 -5.20 8.99 -7.81
N SER A 322 -3.88 8.87 -7.72
CA SER A 322 -2.98 9.57 -8.64
C SER A 322 -2.91 8.87 -10.00
N ILE A 323 -2.80 9.70 -11.03
CA ILE A 323 -2.49 9.29 -12.40
C ILE A 323 -1.05 9.68 -12.68
N ARG A 324 -0.24 8.69 -13.03
CA ARG A 324 1.20 8.84 -13.25
C ARG A 324 1.59 8.27 -14.62
N GLU A 325 2.73 8.71 -15.11
CA GLU A 325 3.33 8.27 -16.37
C GLU A 325 4.73 7.74 -16.06
N LEU A 326 5.02 6.53 -16.49
CA LEU A 326 6.36 5.95 -16.47
C LEU A 326 6.99 6.18 -17.84
N GLN A 327 8.19 6.75 -17.86
CA GLN A 327 9.00 6.85 -19.06
C GLN A 327 10.03 5.73 -19.08
N VAL A 328 9.98 4.89 -20.10
CA VAL A 328 10.96 3.83 -20.37
C VAL A 328 12.04 4.41 -21.29
N PRO A 329 13.30 4.49 -20.82
CA PRO A 329 14.39 5.02 -21.62
C PRO A 329 14.60 4.19 -22.89
N HIS A 330 15.25 4.78 -23.88
CA HIS A 330 15.76 4.02 -25.00
C HIS A 330 17.07 3.35 -24.58
N ASP A 331 17.29 2.10 -24.99
CA ASP A 331 18.53 1.36 -24.76
C ASP A 331 19.70 2.22 -25.30
N GLY A 332 20.53 2.77 -24.41
CA GLY A 332 21.66 3.65 -24.78
C GLY A 332 21.76 5.00 -24.05
N VAL A 333 20.81 5.37 -23.17
CA VAL A 333 20.97 6.54 -22.28
C VAL A 333 20.98 6.09 -20.83
N GLN A 334 22.15 5.67 -20.34
CA GLN A 334 22.43 5.73 -18.91
C GLN A 334 22.52 7.21 -18.55
N GLY A 335 21.51 7.73 -17.84
CA GLY A 335 21.57 9.07 -17.28
C GLY A 335 22.67 9.14 -16.24
N GLY A 336 23.63 10.05 -16.45
CA GLY A 336 24.61 10.45 -15.44
C GLY A 336 24.03 11.39 -14.39
#